data_AF-A0A4P6EQA2-F1
#
_entry.id   AF-A0A4P6EQA2-F1
#
_cell.length_a   1.000
_cell.length_b   1.000
_cell.length_c   1.000
_cell.angle_alpha   90.00
_cell.angle_beta   90.00
_cell.angle_gamma   90.00
#
_symmetry.space_group_name_H-M   'P 1'
#
loop_
_entity.id
_entity.type
_entity.pdbx_description
1 polymer ?
#
loop_
_entity_poly.entity_id
_entity_poly.type
_entity_poly.pdbx_seq_one_letter_code
_entity_poly.pdbx_strand_id
1 'polypeptide(L)'
;MSELTFTLLRLGYLVLLWVFVLTAIGVLRRDLSTRTAGGRVGRRRARGAAPSGVVSSGAVPPAPATPAPAPASHAASPSRLVVVSGPLQGTSLPLTGSSILIGRSPGSTLVLDDDYSSSRHARIFPQGGQWFVEDLGSTNGTFVADEQISGVVPLPPGVSVQIGRSVVELQG
;
A
#
# COMPACT_ATOMS: atom_id res chain seq x y z
N MET A 1 -13.13 1.19 -56.47
CA MET A 1 -13.50 0.81 -55.09
C MET A 1 -12.99 1.92 -54.17
N SER A 2 -13.86 2.54 -53.37
CA SER A 2 -13.64 3.86 -52.78
C SER A 2 -12.67 3.86 -51.60
N GLU A 3 -11.65 4.73 -51.61
CA GLU A 3 -10.72 5.02 -50.49
C GLU A 3 -11.45 5.25 -49.14
N LEU A 4 -12.68 5.79 -49.21
CA LEU A 4 -13.57 5.96 -48.07
C LEU A 4 -13.95 4.65 -47.39
N THR A 5 -14.19 3.57 -48.14
CA THR A 5 -14.50 2.25 -47.55
C THR A 5 -13.30 1.68 -46.78
N PHE A 6 -12.08 1.80 -47.30
CA PHE A 6 -10.88 1.36 -46.57
C PHE A 6 -10.63 2.20 -45.31
N THR A 7 -10.87 3.50 -45.37
CA THR A 7 -10.71 4.41 -44.23
C THR A 7 -11.74 4.11 -43.14
N LEU A 8 -13.01 3.90 -43.52
CA LEU A 8 -14.08 3.51 -42.61
C LEU A 8 -13.82 2.15 -41.97
N LEU A 9 -13.30 1.17 -42.73
CA LEU A 9 -12.94 -0.15 -42.21
C LEU A 9 -11.80 -0.04 -41.18
N ARG A 10 -10.78 0.78 -41.45
CA ARG A 10 -9.63 1.00 -40.56
C ARG A 10 -10.05 1.69 -39.26
N LEU A 11 -10.88 2.72 -39.35
CA LEU A 11 -11.42 3.41 -38.17
C LEU A 11 -12.35 2.50 -37.36
N GLY A 12 -13.22 1.75 -38.02
CA GLY A 12 -14.10 0.77 -37.37
C GLY A 12 -13.32 -0.31 -36.62
N TYR A 13 -12.27 -0.86 -37.26
CA TYR A 13 -11.38 -1.82 -36.62
C TYR A 13 -10.66 -1.24 -35.39
N LEU A 14 -10.18 0.01 -35.49
CA LEU A 14 -9.50 0.68 -34.38
C LEU A 14 -10.44 0.94 -33.20
N VAL A 15 -11.68 1.35 -33.47
CA VAL A 15 -12.72 1.51 -32.42
C VAL A 15 -13.04 0.16 -31.78
N LEU A 16 -13.18 -0.90 -32.57
CA LEU A 16 -13.45 -2.24 -32.07
C LEU A 16 -12.32 -2.77 -31.16
N LEU A 17 -11.06 -2.56 -31.56
CA LEU A 17 -9.90 -2.87 -30.73
C LEU A 17 -9.90 -2.06 -29.43
N TRP A 18 -10.22 -0.76 -29.49
CA TRP A 18 -10.29 0.07 -28.30
C TRP A 18 -11.38 -0.39 -27.33
N VAL A 19 -12.57 -0.74 -27.83
CA VAL A 19 -13.66 -1.32 -27.02
C VAL A 19 -13.22 -2.64 -26.39
N PHE A 20 -12.54 -3.51 -27.14
CA PHE A 20 -12.00 -4.76 -26.61
C PHE A 20 -10.99 -4.51 -25.49
N VAL A 21 -10.05 -3.57 -25.67
CA VAL A 21 -9.07 -3.22 -24.64
C VAL A 21 -9.76 -2.66 -23.39
N LEU A 22 -10.71 -1.74 -23.55
CA LEU A 22 -11.44 -1.14 -22.42
C LEU A 22 -12.29 -2.17 -21.66
N THR A 23 -12.93 -3.10 -22.38
CA THR A 23 -13.69 -4.20 -21.75
C THR A 23 -12.79 -5.18 -21.02
N ALA A 24 -11.65 -5.57 -21.60
CA ALA A 24 -10.66 -6.44 -20.95
C ALA A 24 -10.10 -5.81 -19.66
N ILE A 25 -9.72 -4.51 -19.71
CA ILE A 25 -9.28 -3.76 -18.53
C ILE A 25 -10.41 -3.68 -17.49
N GLY A 26 -11.64 -3.42 -17.93
CA GLY A 26 -12.82 -3.36 -17.04
C GLY A 26 -13.09 -4.68 -16.32
N VAL A 27 -12.99 -5.81 -17.02
CA VAL A 27 -13.15 -7.16 -16.45
C VAL A 27 -12.02 -7.45 -15.46
N LEU A 28 -10.77 -7.15 -15.81
CA LEU A 28 -9.62 -7.39 -14.92
C LEU A 28 -9.73 -6.58 -13.63
N ARG A 29 -10.13 -5.30 -13.72
CA ARG A 29 -10.40 -4.46 -12.55
C ARG A 29 -11.55 -4.99 -11.69
N ARG A 30 -12.61 -5.51 -12.32
CA ARG A 30 -13.75 -6.09 -11.62
C ARG A 30 -13.37 -7.38 -10.89
N ASP A 31 -12.55 -8.24 -11.51
CA ASP A 31 -12.05 -9.48 -10.90
C ASP A 31 -11.17 -9.17 -9.67
N LEU A 32 -10.28 -8.18 -9.78
CA LEU A 32 -9.49 -7.70 -8.65
C LEU A 32 -10.37 -7.12 -7.53
N SER A 33 -11.42 -6.36 -7.88
CA SER A 33 -12.36 -5.76 -6.91
C SER A 33 -13.22 -6.82 -6.20
N THR A 34 -13.46 -7.97 -6.82
CA THR A 34 -14.19 -9.07 -6.17
C THR A 34 -13.40 -9.76 -5.07
N ARG A 35 -12.07 -9.62 -5.01
CA ARG A 35 -11.24 -10.12 -3.89
C ARG A 35 -11.23 -9.19 -2.68
N THR A 36 -11.61 -7.92 -2.85
CA THR A 36 -11.73 -6.94 -1.74
C THR A 36 -13.15 -6.87 -1.17
N ALA A 37 -14.15 -7.52 -1.79
CA ALA A 37 -15.55 -7.47 -1.39
C ALA A 37 -15.98 -8.51 -0.33
N GLY A 38 -15.04 -9.26 0.27
CA GLY A 38 -15.32 -10.20 1.36
C GLY A 38 -15.33 -9.58 2.78
N GLY A 39 -15.00 -8.30 2.92
CA GLY A 39 -14.73 -7.67 4.22
C GLY A 39 -15.83 -6.81 4.84
N ARG A 40 -17.12 -7.02 4.51
CA ARG A 40 -18.24 -6.29 5.17
C ARG A 40 -19.36 -7.22 5.64
N VAL A 41 -19.02 -8.19 6.47
CA VAL A 41 -19.98 -8.87 7.35
C VAL A 41 -19.65 -8.47 8.77
N GLY A 42 -20.33 -7.44 9.30
CA GLY A 42 -20.01 -6.96 10.64
C GLY A 42 -20.65 -5.64 11.07
N ARG A 43 -21.86 -5.28 10.63
CA ARG A 43 -22.65 -4.25 11.32
C ARG A 43 -24.00 -4.80 11.72
N ARG A 44 -23.91 -5.72 12.68
CA ARG A 44 -25.03 -6.31 13.40
C ARG A 44 -25.74 -5.21 14.19
N ARG A 45 -27.04 -5.11 13.94
CA ARG A 45 -28.12 -4.64 14.83
C ARG A 45 -27.70 -4.37 16.28
N ALA A 46 -27.93 -3.14 16.73
CA ALA A 46 -28.40 -2.83 18.08
C ALA A 46 -28.90 -1.38 18.10
N ARG A 47 -30.21 -1.19 17.92
CA ARG A 47 -30.89 0.08 18.23
C ARG A 47 -32.18 -0.28 18.94
N GLY A 48 -32.11 -0.24 20.27
CA GLY A 48 -33.21 -0.49 21.17
C GLY A 48 -32.83 -0.04 22.59
N ALA A 49 -33.75 0.69 23.21
CA ALA A 49 -33.84 1.07 24.63
C ALA A 49 -32.98 2.24 25.15
N ALA A 50 -33.64 3.40 25.28
CA ALA A 50 -33.56 4.26 26.47
C ALA A 50 -34.34 3.58 27.63
N PRO A 51 -34.21 3.92 28.94
CA PRO A 51 -34.30 5.29 29.47
C PRO A 51 -33.44 5.66 30.71
N SER A 52 -33.41 6.97 30.97
CA SER A 52 -33.43 7.72 32.25
C SER A 52 -32.61 7.29 33.48
N GLY A 53 -31.89 8.27 34.06
CA GLY A 53 -31.48 8.29 35.47
C GLY A 53 -30.28 9.20 35.75
N VAL A 54 -30.51 10.49 36.04
CA VAL A 54 -30.33 11.17 37.34
C VAL A 54 -28.88 11.48 37.79
N VAL A 55 -28.59 12.79 37.80
CA VAL A 55 -27.78 13.61 38.74
C VAL A 55 -26.76 12.94 39.69
N SER A 56 -25.53 13.47 39.77
CA SER A 56 -25.15 14.43 40.83
C SER A 56 -23.68 14.85 40.75
N SER A 57 -23.44 16.03 41.34
CA SER A 57 -22.23 16.84 41.40
C SER A 57 -21.22 16.37 42.47
N GLY A 58 -19.94 16.72 42.31
CA GLY A 58 -18.90 16.68 43.34
C GLY A 58 -17.50 16.54 42.72
N ALA A 59 -16.74 17.60 42.45
CA ALA A 59 -15.94 18.43 43.36
C ALA A 59 -14.55 17.85 43.72
N VAL A 60 -13.53 18.45 43.05
CA VAL A 60 -12.18 18.86 43.53
C VAL A 60 -11.08 17.77 43.71
N PRO A 61 -9.82 18.02 43.24
CA PRO A 61 -8.71 17.07 43.22
C PRO A 61 -7.84 17.13 44.50
N PRO A 62 -6.96 16.14 44.71
CA PRO A 62 -5.53 16.44 44.62
C PRO A 62 -4.67 15.33 43.99
N ALA A 63 -3.69 15.74 43.17
CA ALA A 63 -2.45 14.99 42.90
C ALA A 63 -1.63 14.85 44.21
N PRO A 64 -0.62 13.96 44.38
CA PRO A 64 0.30 13.45 43.36
C PRO A 64 0.68 11.95 43.48
N ALA A 65 1.13 11.35 42.38
CA ALA A 65 2.26 10.42 42.29
C ALA A 65 2.14 9.56 41.04
N THR A 66 3.04 9.82 40.11
CA THR A 66 3.46 8.92 39.03
C THR A 66 3.70 7.50 39.58
N PRO A 67 3.21 6.49 38.86
CA PRO A 67 4.15 5.52 38.34
C PRO A 67 3.87 5.23 36.86
N ALA A 68 4.72 5.76 35.98
CA ALA A 68 5.26 4.93 34.90
C ALA A 68 6.00 3.77 35.59
N PRO A 69 5.92 2.50 35.13
CA PRO A 69 6.01 2.13 33.72
C PRO A 69 5.06 0.98 33.34
N ALA A 70 4.08 1.23 32.48
CA ALA A 70 3.52 0.13 31.69
C ALA A 70 4.43 -0.04 30.46
N PRO A 71 5.01 -1.24 30.26
CA PRO A 71 6.06 -1.44 29.27
C PRO A 71 5.52 -1.07 27.89
N ALA A 72 6.26 -0.23 27.17
CA ALA A 72 6.26 -0.33 25.73
C ALA A 72 6.46 -1.82 25.42
N SER A 73 5.40 -2.49 24.97
CA SER A 73 5.58 -3.69 24.18
C SER A 73 6.64 -3.29 23.17
N HIS A 74 7.76 -4.01 23.17
CA HIS A 74 8.65 -4.03 22.04
C HIS A 74 7.81 -4.60 20.89
N ALA A 75 6.96 -3.76 20.28
CA ALA A 75 6.44 -4.00 18.96
C ALA A 75 7.70 -4.19 18.13
N ALA A 76 7.99 -5.45 17.79
CA ALA A 76 9.23 -5.87 17.18
C ALA A 76 9.63 -4.84 16.14
N SER A 77 10.70 -4.09 16.41
CA SER A 77 11.22 -3.15 15.42
C SER A 77 11.50 -3.98 14.18
N PRO A 78 10.95 -3.61 13.01
CA PRO A 78 11.12 -4.43 11.83
C PRO A 78 12.60 -4.61 11.58
N SER A 79 13.02 -5.87 11.52
CA SER A 79 14.41 -6.29 11.47
C SER A 79 14.84 -6.64 10.05
N ARG A 80 13.88 -6.98 9.18
CA ARG A 80 14.12 -7.30 7.76
C ARG A 80 13.07 -6.70 6.83
N LEU A 81 13.50 -6.30 5.64
CA LEU A 81 12.62 -6.06 4.49
C LEU A 81 12.60 -7.33 3.65
N VAL A 82 11.43 -7.93 3.43
CA VAL A 82 11.27 -9.16 2.64
C VAL A 82 10.50 -8.88 1.37
N VAL A 83 10.98 -9.42 0.26
CA VAL A 83 10.23 -9.47 -0.99
C VAL A 83 9.24 -10.64 -0.91
N VAL A 84 7.96 -10.32 -0.72
CA VAL A 84 6.86 -11.29 -0.56
C VAL A 84 6.36 -11.78 -1.91
N SER A 85 6.47 -10.97 -2.97
CA SER A 85 6.05 -11.35 -4.33
C SER A 85 6.91 -10.66 -5.37
N GLY A 86 7.01 -11.25 -6.56
CA GLY A 86 7.79 -10.75 -7.69
C GLY A 86 8.99 -11.62 -8.07
N PRO A 87 9.84 -11.17 -9.01
CA PRO A 87 10.97 -11.94 -9.52
C PRO A 87 11.99 -12.32 -8.44
N LEU A 88 12.05 -11.52 -7.37
CA LEU A 88 13.00 -11.66 -6.27
C LEU A 88 12.34 -12.17 -4.98
N GLN A 89 11.18 -12.83 -5.09
CA GLN A 89 10.48 -13.41 -3.93
C GLN A 89 11.43 -14.24 -3.06
N GLY A 90 11.36 -14.02 -1.74
CA GLY A 90 12.23 -14.68 -0.76
C GLY A 90 13.53 -13.94 -0.47
N THR A 91 13.88 -12.90 -1.24
CA THR A 91 15.01 -12.02 -0.90
C THR A 91 14.66 -11.21 0.35
N SER A 92 15.54 -11.26 1.34
CA SER A 92 15.41 -10.46 2.57
C SER A 92 16.64 -9.60 2.80
N LEU A 93 16.43 -8.31 3.08
CA LEU A 93 17.49 -7.38 3.46
C LEU A 93 17.37 -7.00 4.94
N PRO A 94 18.47 -6.96 5.70
CA PRO A 94 18.46 -6.47 7.07
C PRO A 94 18.17 -4.96 7.10
N LEU A 95 17.32 -4.54 8.03
CA LEU A 95 16.97 -3.14 8.26
C LEU A 95 17.99 -2.52 9.23
N THR A 96 19.13 -2.06 8.71
CA THR A 96 20.25 -1.55 9.52
C THR A 96 20.10 -0.08 9.94
N GLY A 97 18.89 0.47 9.90
CA GLY A 97 18.64 1.88 10.22
C GLY A 97 19.10 2.89 9.15
N SER A 98 19.51 2.41 7.97
CA SER A 98 19.79 3.25 6.80
C SER A 98 18.60 3.31 5.86
N SER A 99 18.57 4.29 4.95
CA SER A 99 17.62 4.29 3.85
C SER A 99 17.90 3.13 2.89
N ILE A 100 16.84 2.50 2.42
CA ILE A 100 16.84 1.44 1.43
C ILE A 100 16.25 2.02 0.16
N LEU A 101 17.07 2.11 -0.89
CA LEU A 101 16.62 2.52 -2.20
C LEU A 101 16.15 1.29 -2.97
N ILE A 102 14.96 1.37 -3.57
CA ILE A 102 14.34 0.29 -4.34
C ILE A 102 14.12 0.79 -5.76
N GLY A 103 14.55 0.01 -6.74
CA GLY A 103 14.35 0.32 -8.15
C GLY A 103 15.23 -0.52 -9.07
N ARG A 104 15.12 -0.27 -10.38
CA ARG A 104 15.84 -1.03 -11.41
C ARG A 104 17.33 -0.70 -11.53
N SER A 105 17.74 0.46 -11.02
CA SER A 105 19.16 0.85 -11.11
C SER A 105 20.03 -0.10 -10.31
N PRO A 106 21.21 -0.52 -10.82
CA PRO A 106 22.19 -1.29 -10.05
C PRO A 106 22.74 -0.53 -8.83
N GLY A 107 22.53 0.79 -8.74
CA GLY A 107 22.83 1.59 -7.55
C GLY A 107 21.77 1.53 -6.44
N SER A 108 20.69 0.77 -6.62
CA SER A 108 19.65 0.59 -5.60
C SER A 108 20.08 -0.47 -4.58
N THR A 109 19.70 -0.29 -3.32
CA THR A 109 19.93 -1.28 -2.26
C THR A 109 19.18 -2.58 -2.56
N LEU A 110 17.94 -2.47 -3.03
CA LEU A 110 17.17 -3.57 -3.61
C LEU A 110 17.00 -3.29 -5.11
N VAL A 111 17.80 -3.99 -5.91
CA VAL A 111 17.73 -3.91 -7.37
C VAL A 111 16.57 -4.77 -7.85
N LEU A 112 15.56 -4.17 -8.45
CA LEU A 112 14.44 -4.88 -9.07
C LEU A 112 14.71 -5.09 -10.55
N ASP A 113 14.81 -6.34 -11.02
CA ASP A 113 14.91 -6.64 -12.44
C ASP A 113 13.51 -6.70 -13.08
N ASP A 114 12.86 -5.53 -13.15
CA ASP A 114 11.50 -5.41 -13.69
C ASP A 114 11.29 -4.11 -14.49
N ASP A 115 10.65 -4.23 -15.66
CA ASP A 115 10.36 -3.11 -16.57
C ASP A 115 9.28 -2.14 -16.08
N TYR A 116 8.48 -2.56 -15.11
CA TYR A 116 7.49 -1.73 -14.43
C TYR A 116 8.09 -0.92 -13.28
N SER A 117 9.38 -1.09 -13.01
CA SER A 117 10.10 -0.39 -11.96
C SER A 117 11.03 0.67 -12.55
N SER A 118 10.91 1.91 -12.06
CA SER A 118 11.82 2.98 -12.43
C SER A 118 13.21 2.77 -11.83
N SER A 119 14.24 3.39 -12.42
CA SER A 119 15.63 3.26 -11.97
C SER A 119 15.80 3.60 -10.48
N ARG A 120 15.13 4.65 -10.01
CA ARG A 120 14.96 4.99 -8.60
C ARG A 120 13.46 5.10 -8.36
N HIS A 121 12.84 4.04 -7.87
CA HIS A 121 11.38 3.95 -7.82
C HIS A 121 10.85 4.49 -6.49
N ALA A 122 11.28 3.87 -5.40
CA ALA A 122 10.85 4.22 -4.06
C ALA A 122 12.04 4.17 -3.11
N ARG A 123 11.95 4.91 -2.00
CA ARG A 123 12.85 4.78 -0.87
C ARG A 123 12.07 4.43 0.39
N ILE A 124 12.62 3.51 1.16
CA ILE A 124 12.17 3.21 2.51
C ILE A 124 13.22 3.73 3.47
N PHE A 125 12.85 4.51 4.47
CA PHE A 125 13.81 5.12 5.39
C PHE A 125 13.27 5.19 6.82
N PRO A 126 14.14 5.09 7.83
CA PRO A 126 13.75 5.27 9.20
C PRO A 126 13.75 6.77 9.57
N GLN A 127 12.73 7.21 10.29
CA GLN A 127 12.63 8.56 10.84
C GLN A 127 11.93 8.48 12.21
N GLY A 128 12.56 9.02 13.26
CA GLY A 128 11.95 9.05 14.61
C GLY A 128 11.62 7.67 15.19
N GLY A 129 12.35 6.61 14.80
CA GLY A 129 12.10 5.23 15.24
C GLY A 129 10.96 4.53 14.50
N GLN A 130 10.34 5.18 13.50
CA GLN A 130 9.36 4.59 12.61
C GLN A 130 9.93 4.49 11.19
N TRP A 131 9.37 3.60 10.37
CA TRP A 131 9.74 3.48 8.97
C TRP A 131 8.74 4.23 8.10
N PHE A 132 9.25 4.81 7.03
CA PHE A 132 8.46 5.55 6.04
C PHE A 132 8.85 5.07 4.65
N VAL A 133 7.90 5.18 3.73
CA VAL A 133 8.09 4.93 2.32
C VAL A 133 7.76 6.20 1.54
N GLU A 134 8.53 6.45 0.51
CA GLU A 134 8.34 7.60 -0.38
C GLU A 134 8.59 7.17 -1.82
N ASP A 135 7.66 7.56 -2.68
CA ASP A 135 7.82 7.42 -4.13
C ASP A 135 8.74 8.52 -4.66
N LEU A 136 9.73 8.15 -5.49
CA LEU A 136 10.73 9.07 -6.04
C LEU A 136 10.34 9.59 -7.43
N GLY A 137 9.05 9.68 -7.73
CA GLY A 137 8.52 10.04 -9.04
C GLY A 137 8.55 8.87 -10.01
N SER A 138 8.12 7.70 -9.54
CA SER A 138 8.04 6.53 -10.39
C SER A 138 6.94 6.67 -11.45
N THR A 139 7.12 5.98 -12.58
CA THR A 139 6.16 6.07 -13.70
C THR A 139 4.84 5.37 -13.39
N ASN A 140 4.90 4.24 -12.67
CA ASN A 140 3.72 3.43 -12.36
C ASN A 140 3.16 3.68 -10.96
N GLY A 141 3.86 4.45 -10.13
CA GLY A 141 3.51 4.71 -8.75
C GLY A 141 3.95 3.60 -7.80
N THR A 142 4.07 3.99 -6.52
CA THR A 142 4.22 3.07 -5.40
C THR A 142 2.86 2.89 -4.71
N PHE A 143 2.52 1.67 -4.30
CA PHE A 143 1.28 1.38 -3.60
C PHE A 143 1.59 0.81 -2.21
N VAL A 144 0.87 1.26 -1.19
CA VAL A 144 0.97 0.77 0.20
C VAL A 144 -0.40 0.26 0.60
N ALA A 145 -0.51 -1.01 1.01
CA ALA A 145 -1.79 -1.65 1.32
C ALA A 145 -2.85 -1.45 0.20
N ASP A 146 -2.43 -1.62 -1.06
CA ASP A 146 -3.24 -1.41 -2.29
C ASP A 146 -3.66 0.05 -2.59
N GLU A 147 -3.19 1.03 -1.81
CA GLU A 147 -3.43 2.46 -2.06
C GLU A 147 -2.20 3.14 -2.66
N GLN A 148 -2.39 3.88 -3.76
CA GLN A 148 -1.28 4.61 -4.38
C GLN A 148 -0.85 5.79 -3.50
N ILE A 149 0.44 5.86 -3.19
CA ILE A 149 1.01 6.97 -2.43
C ILE A 149 1.53 8.06 -3.38
N SER A 150 1.41 9.31 -2.95
CA SER A 150 1.90 10.49 -3.70
C SER A 150 2.89 11.35 -2.88
N GLY A 151 3.45 10.78 -1.81
CA GLY A 151 4.42 11.41 -0.93
C GLY A 151 4.99 10.46 0.12
N VAL A 152 5.48 11.02 1.23
CA VAL A 152 6.01 10.25 2.36
C VAL A 152 4.84 9.69 3.17
N VAL A 153 4.80 8.37 3.33
CA VAL A 153 3.76 7.65 4.08
C VAL A 153 4.41 6.74 5.13
N PRO A 154 3.89 6.68 6.36
CA PRO A 154 4.39 5.75 7.37
C PRO A 154 4.18 4.29 6.92
N LEU A 155 5.21 3.47 7.11
CA LEU A 155 5.20 2.05 6.76
C LEU A 155 5.37 1.21 8.05
N PRO A 156 4.26 0.71 8.63
CA PRO A 156 4.34 -0.21 9.76
C PRO A 156 4.80 -1.61 9.33
N PRO A 157 5.35 -2.40 10.27
CA PRO A 157 5.63 -3.82 10.02
C PRO A 157 4.35 -4.59 9.65
N GLY A 158 4.47 -5.54 8.72
CA GLY A 158 3.36 -6.35 8.21
C GLY A 158 2.56 -5.72 7.07
N VAL A 159 2.87 -4.49 6.68
CA VAL A 159 2.20 -3.81 5.55
C VAL A 159 2.94 -4.06 4.26
N SER A 160 2.19 -4.48 3.24
CA SER A 160 2.69 -4.69 1.88
C SER A 160 2.87 -3.36 1.15
N VAL A 161 4.00 -3.23 0.47
CA VAL A 161 4.31 -2.15 -0.46
C VAL A 161 4.57 -2.75 -1.82
N GLN A 162 3.75 -2.38 -2.80
CA GLN A 162 3.93 -2.77 -4.18
C GLN A 162 4.74 -1.73 -4.93
N ILE A 163 5.81 -2.19 -5.58
CA ILE A 163 6.74 -1.41 -6.38
C ILE A 163 6.92 -2.16 -7.70
N GLY A 164 6.38 -1.59 -8.78
CA GLY A 164 6.33 -2.29 -10.07
C GLY A 164 5.56 -3.61 -9.96
N ARG A 165 6.22 -4.74 -10.23
CA ARG A 165 5.63 -6.08 -10.09
C ARG A 165 6.00 -6.77 -8.78
N SER A 166 6.83 -6.12 -7.96
CA SER A 166 7.34 -6.69 -6.72
C SER A 166 6.55 -6.17 -5.53
N VAL A 167 6.30 -7.04 -4.55
CA VAL A 167 5.68 -6.67 -3.28
C VAL A 167 6.69 -6.89 -2.18
N VAL A 168 6.94 -5.85 -1.38
CA VAL A 168 7.87 -5.88 -0.26
C VAL A 168 7.13 -5.61 1.05
N GLU A 169 7.61 -6.17 2.14
CA GLU A 169 6.99 -6.04 3.45
C GLU A 169 8.08 -5.91 4.52
N LEU A 170 7.85 -5.04 5.51
CA LEU A 170 8.70 -4.97 6.69
C LEU A 170 8.29 -6.06 7.69
N GLN A 171 9.22 -6.92 8.06
CA GLN A 171 9.00 -8.01 9.01
C GLN A 171 9.96 -7.89 10.20
N GLY A 172 9.51 -8.37 11.37
CA GLY A 172 10.26 -8.39 12.62
C GLY A 172 10.20 -9.75 13.29
#